data_AF-A0A0M8WJU3-F1
#
_entry.id   AF-A0A0M8WJU3-F1
#
_cell.length_a   1.000
_cell.length_b   1.000
_cell.length_c   1.000
_cell.angle_alpha   90.00
_cell.angle_beta   90.00
_cell.angle_gamma   90.00
#
_symmetry.space_group_name_H-M   'P 1'
#
loop_
_entity.id
_entity.type
_entity.pdbx_description
1 polymer ?
#
loop_
_entity_poly.entity_id
_entity_poly.type
_entity_poly.pdbx_seq_one_letter_code
_entity_poly.pdbx_strand_id
1 'polypeptide(L)'
;MELVRAVPDTAKVRRWAESLLSDLVEDDLVDVLLVVTELAANVFDHALFPARLKLRMSAEPCVVSIVAEDASPDLPQLKPSSTESVRSRGLVLVDQLSEQWGTVRRAVGKSVWAVMRCTATP
;
A
#
# COMPACT_ATOMS: atom_id res chain seq x y z
N MET A 1 -4.81 -5.92 8.52
CA MET A 1 -3.75 -6.07 9.53
C MET A 1 -3.58 -4.77 10.29
N GLU A 2 -3.46 -4.81 11.61
CA GLU A 2 -3.09 -3.64 12.42
C GLU A 2 -1.58 -3.42 12.36
N LEU A 3 -1.18 -2.16 12.26
CA LEU A 3 0.21 -1.73 12.31
C LEU A 3 0.42 -1.04 13.65
N VAL A 4 1.46 -1.46 14.38
CA VAL A 4 1.84 -0.89 15.68
C VAL A 4 3.13 -0.11 15.54
N ARG A 5 3.31 0.90 16.39
CA ARG A 5 4.53 1.72 16.41
C ARG A 5 5.70 0.88 16.90
N ALA A 6 6.40 0.24 15.97
CA ALA A 6 7.55 -0.62 16.19
C ALA A 6 8.50 -0.51 14.98
N VAL A 7 9.64 -1.20 15.03
CA VAL A 7 10.52 -1.33 13.86
C VAL A 7 9.70 -1.89 12.68
N PRO A 8 9.79 -1.30 11.47
CA PRO A 8 9.05 -1.78 10.31
C PRO A 8 9.30 -3.27 10.06
N ASP A 9 8.26 -4.09 10.10
CA ASP A 9 8.34 -5.51 9.75
C ASP A 9 7.71 -5.73 8.37
N THR A 10 8.45 -5.29 7.34
CA THR A 10 8.02 -5.41 5.94
C THR A 10 7.93 -6.87 5.51
N ALA A 11 8.72 -7.78 6.10
CA ALA A 11 8.64 -9.22 5.85
C ALA A 11 7.32 -9.82 6.35
N LYS A 12 6.80 -9.37 7.50
CA LYS A 12 5.47 -9.75 7.99
C LYS A 12 4.36 -9.17 7.12
N VAL A 13 4.48 -7.91 6.68
CA VAL A 13 3.53 -7.29 5.74
C VAL A 13 3.47 -8.11 4.45
N ARG A 14 4.63 -8.43 3.87
CA ARG A 14 4.73 -9.20 2.62
C ARG A 14 4.10 -10.58 2.76
N ARG A 15 4.47 -11.35 3.79
CA ARG A 15 3.89 -12.69 4.02
C ARG A 15 2.38 -12.65 4.25
N TRP A 16 1.89 -11.64 4.96
CA TRP A 16 0.44 -11.45 5.14
C TRP A 16 -0.26 -11.19 3.81
N ALA A 17 0.31 -10.34 2.95
CA ALA A 17 -0.26 -10.06 1.65
C ALA A 17 -0.19 -11.26 0.69
N GLU A 18 0.94 -11.96 0.64
CA GLU A 18 1.11 -13.22 -0.11
C GLU A 18 0.03 -14.24 0.27
N SER A 19 -0.26 -14.39 1.56
CA SER A 19 -1.30 -15.33 2.03
C SER A 19 -2.73 -15.00 1.57
N LEU A 20 -3.00 -13.74 1.20
CA LEU A 20 -4.32 -13.27 0.76
C LEU A 20 -4.46 -13.22 -0.76
N LEU A 21 -3.34 -13.36 -1.48
CA LEU A 21 -3.22 -13.16 -2.93
C LEU A 21 -2.61 -14.39 -3.60
N SER A 22 -2.76 -15.57 -3.00
CA SER A 22 -2.22 -16.84 -3.51
C SER A 22 -2.71 -17.18 -4.91
N ASP A 23 -3.84 -16.61 -5.31
CA ASP A 23 -4.50 -16.92 -6.57
C ASP A 23 -4.08 -15.95 -7.69
N LEU A 24 -3.18 -15.00 -7.44
CA LEU A 24 -2.63 -14.14 -8.49
C LEU A 24 -1.53 -14.84 -9.27
N VAL A 25 -1.40 -14.49 -10.56
CA VAL A 25 -0.19 -14.83 -11.32
C VAL A 25 1.03 -14.14 -10.71
N GLU A 26 2.22 -14.73 -10.92
CA GLU A 26 3.45 -14.31 -10.24
C GLU A 26 3.81 -12.83 -10.49
N ASP A 27 3.70 -12.36 -11.74
CA ASP A 27 4.02 -10.98 -12.10
C ASP A 27 3.12 -9.97 -11.36
N ASP A 28 1.80 -10.20 -11.37
CA ASP A 28 0.84 -9.33 -10.68
C ASP A 28 1.01 -9.41 -9.16
N LEU A 29 1.34 -10.58 -8.62
CA LEU A 29 1.65 -10.74 -7.20
C LEU A 29 2.86 -9.89 -6.81
N VAL A 30 3.94 -9.91 -7.59
CA VAL A 30 5.15 -9.12 -7.32
C VAL A 30 4.84 -7.62 -7.28
N ASP A 31 4.10 -7.12 -8.27
CA ASP A 31 3.72 -5.70 -8.34
C ASP A 31 2.82 -5.29 -7.18
N VAL A 32 1.83 -6.10 -6.84
CA VAL A 32 0.93 -5.83 -5.71
C VAL A 32 1.71 -5.83 -4.39
N LEU A 33 2.62 -6.78 -4.19
CA LEU A 33 3.45 -6.81 -2.99
C LEU A 33 4.35 -5.57 -2.87
N LEU A 34 4.87 -5.06 -4.00
CA LEU A 34 5.64 -3.83 -4.00
C LEU A 34 4.79 -2.65 -3.51
N VAL A 35 3.60 -2.44 -4.08
CA VAL A 35 2.66 -1.37 -3.66
C VAL A 35 2.26 -1.52 -2.20
N VAL A 36 1.96 -2.74 -1.74
CA VAL A 36 1.63 -3.01 -0.33
C VAL A 36 2.78 -2.63 0.60
N THR A 37 4.02 -2.99 0.25
CA THR A 37 5.18 -2.68 1.09
C THR A 37 5.51 -1.19 1.11
N GLU A 38 5.37 -0.48 -0.02
CA GLU A 38 5.57 0.97 -0.08
C GLU A 38 4.52 1.73 0.74
N LEU A 39 3.24 1.33 0.66
CA LEU A 39 2.19 1.93 1.49
C LEU A 39 2.40 1.62 2.98
N ALA A 40 2.86 0.41 3.33
CA ALA A 40 3.20 0.09 4.71
C ALA A 40 4.41 0.88 5.22
N ALA A 41 5.46 1.03 4.40
CA ALA A 41 6.63 1.84 4.73
C ALA A 41 6.24 3.31 4.97
N ASN A 42 5.38 3.87 4.13
CA ASN A 42 4.83 5.22 4.33
C ASN A 42 4.09 5.35 5.66
N VAL A 43 3.34 4.33 6.07
CA VAL A 43 2.70 4.32 7.40
C VAL A 43 3.76 4.30 8.49
N PHE A 44 4.75 3.40 8.44
CA PHE A 44 5.76 3.33 9.50
C PHE A 44 6.55 4.63 9.66
N ASP A 45 6.87 5.31 8.56
CA ASP A 45 7.69 6.52 8.57
C ASP A 45 6.89 7.80 8.90
N HIS A 46 5.60 7.86 8.54
CA HIS A 46 4.83 9.12 8.54
C HIS A 46 3.47 9.07 9.25
N ALA A 47 3.00 7.90 9.68
CA ALA A 47 1.69 7.78 10.33
C ALA A 47 1.69 8.22 11.80
N LEU A 48 0.50 8.63 12.25
CA LEU A 48 0.14 8.53 13.66
C LEU A 48 -0.64 7.25 13.90
N PHE A 49 -0.28 6.55 14.97
CA PHE A 49 -0.92 5.30 15.36
C PHE A 49 -2.18 5.57 16.20
N PRO A 50 -3.21 4.70 16.18
CA PRO A 50 -3.25 3.41 15.50
C PRO A 50 -3.30 3.53 13.96
N ALA A 51 -2.63 2.61 13.28
CA ALA A 51 -2.63 2.52 11.84
C ALA A 51 -3.04 1.12 11.38
N ARG A 52 -3.63 1.01 10.18
CA ARG A 52 -4.16 -0.25 9.65
C ARG A 52 -3.89 -0.36 8.17
N LEU A 53 -3.54 -1.57 7.75
CA LEU A 53 -3.43 -1.95 6.35
C LEU A 53 -4.56 -2.91 6.00
N LYS A 54 -5.30 -2.61 4.95
CA LYS A 54 -6.38 -3.44 4.42
C LYS A 54 -6.02 -3.86 3.00
N LEU A 55 -6.27 -5.12 2.69
CA LEU A 55 -6.03 -5.71 1.39
C LEU A 55 -7.28 -6.51 1.05
N ARG A 56 -7.82 -6.32 -0.16
CA ARG A 56 -8.96 -7.07 -0.66
C ARG A 56 -8.76 -7.34 -2.14
N MET A 57 -9.04 -8.57 -2.56
CA MET A 57 -9.06 -8.99 -3.95
C MET A 57 -10.51 -9.30 -4.36
N SER A 58 -10.91 -8.83 -5.52
CA SER A 58 -12.10 -9.29 -6.25
C SER A 58 -11.63 -10.13 -7.43
N ALA A 59 -12.38 -11.17 -7.81
CA ALA A 59 -12.01 -12.07 -8.92
C ALA A 59 -12.62 -11.65 -10.28
N GLU A 60 -13.77 -10.97 -10.27
CA GLU A 60 -14.54 -10.65 -11.48
C GLU A 60 -15.07 -9.20 -11.46
N PRO A 61 -14.38 -8.24 -12.09
CA PRO A 61 -13.03 -8.36 -12.67
C PRO A 61 -11.96 -8.54 -11.59
N CYS A 62 -10.81 -9.12 -11.95
CA CYS A 62 -9.69 -9.26 -11.01
C CYS A 62 -9.14 -7.88 -10.64
N VAL A 63 -9.35 -7.48 -9.39
CA VAL A 63 -8.93 -6.18 -8.86
C VAL A 63 -8.45 -6.35 -7.42
N VAL A 64 -7.25 -5.82 -7.14
CA VAL A 64 -6.73 -5.70 -5.78
C VAL A 64 -6.88 -4.27 -5.29
N SER A 65 -7.46 -4.11 -4.10
CA SER A 65 -7.54 -2.83 -3.39
C SER A 65 -6.70 -2.87 -2.13
N ILE A 66 -5.87 -1.85 -1.95
CA ILE A 66 -4.94 -1.69 -0.84
C ILE A 66 -5.29 -0.37 -0.15
N VAL A 67 -5.47 -0.40 1.16
CA VAL A 67 -5.80 0.81 1.95
C VAL A 67 -4.95 0.86 3.21
N ALA A 68 -4.14 1.90 3.31
CA ALA A 68 -3.42 2.28 4.51
C ALA A 68 -4.20 3.40 5.23
N GLU A 69 -4.58 3.16 6.48
CA GLU A 69 -5.27 4.13 7.34
C GLU A 69 -4.36 4.52 8.50
N ASP A 70 -4.30 5.80 8.80
CA ASP A 70 -3.61 6.31 9.99
C ASP A 70 -4.37 7.48 10.62
N ALA A 71 -3.95 7.88 11.82
CA ALA A 71 -4.55 8.99 12.56
C ALA A 71 -3.94 10.36 12.21
N SER A 72 -2.96 10.43 11.30
CA SER A 72 -2.32 11.69 10.90
C SER A 72 -3.21 12.48 9.93
N PRO A 73 -3.39 13.79 10.15
CA PRO A 73 -4.10 14.67 9.21
C PRO A 73 -3.23 15.07 8.01
N ASP A 74 -1.93 14.76 8.02
CA ASP A 74 -0.97 15.19 7.01
C ASP A 74 -1.11 14.35 5.75
N LEU A 75 -1.43 14.98 4.63
CA LEU A 75 -1.58 14.28 3.35
C LEU A 75 -0.19 13.93 2.79
N PRO A 76 -0.04 12.73 2.19
CA PRO A 76 1.18 12.38 1.49
C PRO A 76 1.36 13.32 0.29
N GLN A 77 2.60 13.76 0.07
CA GLN A 77 2.95 14.60 -1.07
C GLN A 77 3.72 13.76 -2.09
N LEU A 78 3.21 13.67 -3.31
CA LEU A 78 3.96 13.15 -4.43
C LEU A 78 5.06 14.16 -4.78
N LYS A 79 6.30 13.84 -4.45
CA LYS A 79 7.46 14.68 -4.77
C LYS A 79 8.28 14.00 -5.86
N PRO A 80 8.59 14.69 -6.97
CA PRO A 80 9.60 14.21 -7.92
C PRO A 80 10.88 13.96 -7.14
N SER A 81 11.53 12.83 -7.40
CA SER A 81 12.76 12.47 -6.70
C SER A 81 13.80 13.57 -6.86
N SER A 82 14.05 14.36 -5.81
CA SER A 82 15.34 15.04 -5.68
C SER A 82 16.39 13.96 -5.45
N THR A 83 17.58 14.14 -6.02
CA THR A 83 18.69 13.18 -6.06
C THR A 83 19.20 12.67 -4.71
N GLU A 84 18.61 13.13 -3.58
CA GLU A 84 19.09 12.85 -2.23
C GLU A 84 18.14 12.03 -1.35
N SER A 85 16.94 11.64 -1.80
CA SER A 85 16.05 10.83 -0.96
C SER A 85 15.47 9.59 -1.65
N VAL A 86 16.02 8.42 -1.30
CA VAL A 86 15.47 7.09 -1.63
C VAL A 86 13.97 6.99 -1.27
N ARG A 87 13.53 7.72 -0.23
CA ARG A 87 12.18 7.70 0.35
C ARG A 87 11.11 8.48 -0.41
N SER A 88 11.47 9.40 -1.31
CA SER A 88 10.47 10.11 -2.13
C SER A 88 10.00 9.28 -3.33
N ARG A 89 10.53 8.07 -3.51
CA ARG A 89 10.21 7.19 -4.64
C ARG A 89 9.01 6.26 -4.40
N GLY A 90 8.63 6.02 -3.14
CA GLY A 90 7.59 5.05 -2.81
C GLY A 90 6.24 5.40 -3.45
N LEU A 91 5.82 6.65 -3.37
CA LEU A 91 4.58 7.09 -4.02
C LEU A 91 4.67 7.16 -5.55
N VAL A 92 5.87 7.32 -6.11
CA VAL A 92 6.08 7.24 -7.57
C VAL A 92 5.88 5.80 -8.04
N LEU A 93 6.36 4.80 -7.28
CA LEU A 93 6.09 3.39 -7.56
C LEU A 93 4.59 3.06 -7.45
N VAL A 94 3.92 3.56 -6.40
CA VAL A 94 2.47 3.42 -6.26
C VAL A 94 1.74 4.04 -7.46
N ASP A 95 2.15 5.23 -7.91
CA ASP A 95 1.58 5.93 -9.06
C ASP A 95 1.77 5.16 -10.37
N GLN A 96 2.92 4.53 -10.57
CA GLN A 96 3.23 3.79 -11.79
C GLN A 96 2.52 2.44 -11.89
N LEU A 97 2.33 1.75 -10.76
CA LEU A 97 1.79 0.38 -10.73
C LEU A 97 0.28 0.33 -10.49
N SER A 98 -0.31 1.39 -9.94
CA SER A 98 -1.74 1.41 -9.64
C SER A 98 -2.54 1.89 -10.84
N GLU A 99 -3.69 1.26 -11.09
CA GLU A 99 -4.68 1.82 -12.02
C GLU A 99 -5.22 3.16 -11.47
N GLN A 100 -5.49 3.19 -10.18
CA GLN A 100 -5.92 4.38 -9.46
C GLN A 100 -5.34 4.37 -8.05
N TRP A 101 -4.95 5.53 -7.56
CA TRP A 101 -4.58 5.70 -6.17
C TRP A 101 -4.95 7.10 -5.70
N GLY A 102 -4.97 7.30 -4.39
CA GLY A 102 -5.25 8.61 -3.84
C GLY A 102 -5.22 8.65 -2.33
N THR A 103 -5.64 9.80 -1.79
CA THR A 103 -5.79 10.00 -0.36
C THR A 103 -7.14 10.61 -0.03
N VAL A 104 -7.79 10.10 1.00
CA VAL A 104 -9.07 10.60 1.52
C VAL A 104 -8.88 10.98 2.99
N ARG A 105 -9.30 12.19 3.36
CA ARG A 105 -9.37 12.61 4.77
C ARG A 105 -10.51 11.86 5.45
N ARG A 106 -10.27 11.40 6.68
CA ARG A 106 -11.27 10.76 7.53
C ARG A 106 -11.60 11.66 8.71
N ALA A 107 -12.67 11.33 9.44
CA ALA A 107 -13.02 12.03 10.68
C ALA A 107 -11.85 12.06 11.67
N VAL A 108 -11.04 10.99 11.68
CA VAL A 108 -9.75 10.92 12.35
C VAL A 108 -8.70 10.43 11.36
N GLY A 109 -7.73 11.30 11.06
CA GLY A 109 -6.60 11.04 10.18
C GLY A 109 -6.96 10.90 8.70
N LYS A 110 -6.35 9.92 8.02
CA LYS A 110 -6.47 9.75 6.57
C LYS A 110 -6.46 8.28 6.14
N SER A 111 -6.83 8.07 4.88
CA SER A 111 -6.65 6.84 4.14
C SER A 111 -5.86 7.11 2.86
N VAL A 112 -4.75 6.42 2.67
CA VAL A 112 -4.07 6.31 1.38
C VAL A 112 -4.50 4.99 0.76
N TRP A 113 -4.93 5.02 -0.50
CA TRP A 113 -5.49 3.84 -1.15
C TRP A 113 -4.91 3.68 -2.56
N ALA A 114 -4.84 2.43 -3.01
CA ALA A 114 -4.43 2.04 -4.35
C ALA A 114 -5.34 0.91 -4.86
N VAL A 115 -5.59 0.91 -6.16
CA VAL A 115 -6.37 -0.08 -6.90
C VAL A 115 -5.51 -0.56 -8.05
N MET A 116 -5.34 -1.88 -8.17
CA MET A 116 -4.54 -2.52 -9.20
C MET A 116 -5.42 -3.54 -9.94
N ARG A 117 -5.32 -3.56 -11.27
CA ARG A 117 -5.82 -4.71 -12.03
C ARG A 117 -4.89 -5.88 -11.82
N CYS A 118 -5.45 -7.07 -11.90
CA CYS A 118 -4.70 -8.29 -11.81
C CYS A 118 -5.24 -9.33 -12.77
N THR A 119 -4.55 -10.46 -12.80
CA THR A 119 -4.92 -11.69 -13.46
C THR A 119 -4.93 -12.76 -12.39
N ALA A 120 -6.11 -13.34 -12.15
CA ALA A 120 -6.21 -14.52 -11.30
C ALA A 120 -5.71 -15.74 -12.09
N THR A 121 -5.07 -16.65 -11.38
CA THR A 121 -4.74 -17.99 -11.86
C THR A 121 -6.05 -18.69 -12.24
N PRO A 122 -6.12 -19.36 -13.39
CA PRO A 122 -7.33 -20.03 -13.87
C PRO A 122 -7.80 -21.17 -12.95
#